data_AF-A0AAC9SZD6-F1
#
_entry.id   AF-A0AAC9SZD6-F1
#
_cell.length_a   1.000
_cell.length_b   1.000
_cell.length_c   1.000
_cell.angle_alpha   90.00
_cell.angle_beta   90.00
_cell.angle_gamma   90.00
#
_symmetry.space_group_name_H-M   'P 1'
#
loop_
_entity.id
_entity.type
_entity.pdbx_description
1 polymer ?
#
loop_
_entity_poly.entity_id
_entity_poly.type
_entity_poly.pdbx_seq_one_letter_code
_entity_poly.pdbx_strand_id
1 'polypeptide(L)'
;MTGRASPAKAVVGDKPVFAYIASLPQPQRGIAEAVDALAATTLPNLQRSVKWGMAYYGVGDGWCFSSGGFAGHVKLMFINGAALEPVPPVTPVGRGKSTRGVELETVDDLDEHQIAAWMTQVTSVPGLGGKKTHIPSPDEPSVPELEADQTIAPRPEEEIADALRAEPDLEDHSEHRVKTPPVSERKSLD
;
A
#
# COMPACT_ATOMS: atom_id res chain seq x y z
N MET A 1 -5.46 -4.80 -20.52
CA MET A 1 -5.99 -4.80 -19.14
C MET A 1 -5.26 -3.75 -18.31
N THR A 2 -5.92 -2.69 -17.87
CA THR A 2 -5.40 -1.72 -16.90
C THR A 2 -5.70 -2.25 -15.50
N GLY A 3 -4.66 -2.65 -14.76
CA GLY A 3 -4.80 -3.04 -13.35
C GLY A 3 -5.23 -1.83 -12.52
N ARG A 4 -6.53 -1.65 -12.34
CA ARG A 4 -7.08 -0.65 -11.42
C ARG A 4 -6.75 -1.09 -10.00
N ALA A 5 -5.91 -0.31 -9.33
CA ALA A 5 -5.65 -0.48 -7.91
C ALA A 5 -6.98 -0.38 -7.14
N SER A 6 -7.34 -1.44 -6.41
CA SER A 6 -8.60 -1.51 -5.66
C SER A 6 -8.61 -0.48 -4.51
N PRO A 7 -9.78 0.07 -4.14
CA PRO A 7 -9.94 0.99 -3.01
C PRO A 7 -9.87 0.26 -1.64
N ALA A 8 -8.94 -0.69 -1.50
CA ALA A 8 -8.72 -1.39 -0.24
C ALA A 8 -8.18 -0.40 0.80
N LYS A 9 -8.88 -0.28 1.92
CA LYS A 9 -8.44 0.46 3.11
C LYS A 9 -7.02 0.00 3.47
N ALA A 10 -6.14 0.94 3.80
CA ALA A 10 -4.78 0.62 4.22
C ALA A 10 -4.82 -0.32 5.43
N VAL A 11 -4.11 -1.45 5.34
CA VAL A 11 -3.98 -2.42 6.45
C VAL A 11 -2.53 -2.38 6.91
N VAL A 12 -2.30 -2.04 8.17
CA VAL A 12 -0.95 -1.86 8.74
C VAL A 12 -0.49 -3.14 9.42
N GLY A 13 0.81 -3.42 9.34
CA GLY A 13 1.48 -4.51 10.05
C GLY A 13 2.05 -5.57 9.10
N ASP A 14 2.79 -6.52 9.69
CA ASP A 14 3.49 -7.56 8.93
C ASP A 14 2.53 -8.61 8.36
N LYS A 15 1.58 -9.08 9.18
CA LYS A 15 0.58 -10.10 8.79
C LYS A 15 -0.13 -9.80 7.46
N PRO A 16 -0.70 -8.60 7.22
CA PRO A 16 -1.35 -8.31 5.94
C PRO A 16 -0.36 -8.28 4.76
N VAL A 17 0.88 -7.83 4.96
CA VAL A 17 1.90 -7.82 3.90
C VAL A 17 2.33 -9.23 3.56
N PHE A 18 2.56 -10.10 4.54
CA PHE A 18 2.87 -11.51 4.29
C PHE A 18 1.73 -12.25 3.60
N ALA A 19 0.48 -11.98 3.99
CA ALA A 19 -0.69 -12.53 3.30
C ALA A 19 -0.78 -12.03 1.84
N TYR A 20 -0.51 -10.75 1.60
CA TYR A 20 -0.43 -10.19 0.25
C TYR A 20 0.65 -10.88 -0.60
N ILE A 21 1.88 -10.97 -0.10
CA ILE A 21 3.00 -11.62 -0.78
C ILE A 21 2.65 -13.09 -1.11
N ALA A 22 2.11 -13.83 -0.14
CA ALA A 22 1.72 -15.22 -0.32
C ALA A 22 0.61 -15.43 -1.37
N SER A 23 -0.22 -14.41 -1.59
CA SER A 23 -1.29 -14.44 -2.60
C SER A 23 -0.82 -14.19 -4.04
N LEU A 24 0.42 -13.71 -4.23
CA LEU A 24 0.96 -13.47 -5.55
C LEU A 24 1.26 -14.79 -6.27
N PRO A 25 1.05 -14.87 -7.60
CA PRO A 25 1.54 -16.01 -8.38
C PRO A 25 3.06 -16.00 -8.47
N GLN A 26 3.64 -17.13 -8.88
CA GLN A 26 5.04 -17.16 -9.30
C GLN A 26 5.18 -16.60 -10.73
N PRO A 27 6.27 -15.87 -11.03
CA PRO A 27 7.46 -15.64 -10.19
C PRO A 27 7.36 -14.46 -9.21
N GLN A 28 6.29 -13.67 -9.24
CA GLN A 28 6.17 -12.41 -8.49
C GLN A 28 6.26 -12.62 -6.97
N ARG A 29 5.72 -13.72 -6.47
CA ARG A 29 5.81 -14.07 -5.06
C ARG A 29 7.26 -14.20 -4.60
N GLY A 30 8.10 -14.96 -5.30
CA GLY A 30 9.51 -15.12 -4.94
C GLY A 30 10.26 -13.79 -4.89
N ILE A 31 9.99 -12.90 -5.86
CA ILE A 31 10.58 -11.56 -5.91
C ILE A 31 10.11 -10.72 -4.72
N ALA A 32 8.81 -10.73 -4.43
CA ALA A 32 8.25 -9.96 -3.32
C ALA A 32 8.72 -10.47 -1.96
N GLU A 33 8.90 -11.79 -1.80
CA GLU A 33 9.51 -12.41 -0.61
C GLU A 33 10.97 -11.94 -0.44
N ALA A 34 11.77 -11.95 -1.51
CA ALA A 34 13.16 -11.48 -1.48
C ALA A 34 13.26 -9.98 -1.15
N VAL A 35 12.41 -9.14 -1.75
CA VAL A 35 12.35 -7.71 -1.45
C VAL A 35 11.98 -7.45 0.02
N ASP A 36 11.00 -8.17 0.58
CA ASP A 36 10.62 -8.02 1.99
C ASP A 36 11.74 -8.43 2.94
N ALA A 37 12.38 -9.58 2.67
CA ALA A 37 13.50 -10.07 3.46
C ALA A 37 14.70 -9.11 3.45
N LEU A 38 15.01 -8.55 2.27
CA LEU A 38 16.06 -7.54 2.12
C LEU A 38 15.72 -6.26 2.89
N ALA A 39 14.46 -5.80 2.80
CA ALA A 39 14.00 -4.64 3.56
C ALA A 39 14.10 -4.87 5.07
N ALA A 40 13.69 -6.05 5.56
CA ALA A 40 13.74 -6.41 6.97
C ALA A 40 15.17 -6.42 7.52
N THR A 41 16.11 -6.88 6.70
CA THR A 41 17.54 -6.97 7.06
C THR A 41 18.21 -5.60 7.00
N THR A 42 17.83 -4.76 6.04
CA THR A 42 18.44 -3.45 5.80
C THR A 42 17.90 -2.38 6.75
N LEU A 43 16.63 -2.45 7.15
CA LEU A 43 15.93 -1.37 7.85
C LEU A 43 15.47 -1.82 9.25
N PRO A 44 16.20 -1.46 10.33
CA PRO A 44 15.94 -1.99 11.68
C PRO A 44 14.60 -1.56 12.29
N ASN A 45 13.98 -0.49 11.79
CA ASN A 45 12.68 0.02 12.24
C ASN A 45 11.62 -0.04 11.13
N LEU A 46 11.71 -1.06 10.28
CA LEU A 46 10.82 -1.24 9.15
C LEU A 46 9.36 -1.35 9.59
N GLN A 47 8.52 -0.50 8.99
CA GLN A 47 7.07 -0.57 9.07
C GLN A 47 6.51 -1.09 7.76
N ARG A 48 5.48 -1.93 7.86
CA ARG A 48 4.81 -2.58 6.72
C ARG A 48 3.34 -2.20 6.67
N SER A 49 2.81 -2.08 5.45
CA SER A 49 1.37 -1.94 5.22
C SER A 49 0.99 -2.40 3.82
N VAL A 50 -0.23 -2.89 3.65
CA VAL A 50 -0.84 -3.07 2.32
C VAL A 50 -1.71 -1.85 2.01
N LYS A 51 -1.43 -1.18 0.89
CA LYS A 51 -2.20 -0.02 0.41
C LYS A 51 -2.43 -0.16 -1.09
N TRP A 52 -3.67 0.05 -1.53
CA TRP A 52 -4.02 0.01 -2.96
C TRP A 52 -3.58 -1.28 -3.68
N GLY A 53 -3.58 -2.43 -2.97
CA GLY A 53 -3.15 -3.73 -3.51
C GLY A 53 -1.64 -3.90 -3.67
N MET A 54 -0.83 -3.09 -2.97
CA MET A 54 0.64 -3.18 -2.97
C MET A 54 1.18 -3.18 -1.55
N ALA A 55 2.33 -3.81 -1.34
CA ALA A 55 3.09 -3.68 -0.10
C ALA A 55 3.79 -2.32 -0.05
N TYR A 56 3.70 -1.64 1.08
CA TYR A 56 4.35 -0.39 1.39
C TYR A 56 5.26 -0.56 2.59
N TYR A 57 6.42 0.09 2.50
CA TYR A 57 7.50 0.01 3.46
C TYR A 57 7.90 1.41 3.89
N GLY A 58 8.10 1.60 5.19
CA GLY A 58 8.43 2.90 5.79
C GLY A 58 9.33 2.76 7.01
N VAL A 59 9.89 3.89 7.43
CA VAL A 59 10.64 4.01 8.69
C VAL A 59 10.23 5.33 9.34
N GLY A 60 10.02 5.34 10.66
CA GLY A 60 9.57 6.52 11.39
C GLY A 60 8.15 6.92 11.01
N ASP A 61 7.97 8.16 10.54
CA ASP A 61 6.63 8.73 10.25
C ASP A 61 6.23 8.64 8.76
N GLY A 62 7.05 8.06 7.88
CA GLY A 62 6.82 8.12 6.43
C GLY A 62 6.95 6.79 5.70
N TRP A 63 6.19 6.68 4.60
CA TRP A 63 6.36 5.60 3.61
C TRP A 63 7.49 5.96 2.66
N CYS A 64 8.44 5.04 2.48
CA CYS A 64 9.67 5.26 1.72
C CYS A 64 9.59 4.61 0.32
N PHE A 65 9.10 3.38 0.25
CA PHE A 65 8.99 2.64 -1.01
C PHE A 65 7.81 1.64 -0.99
N SER A 66 7.50 1.08 -2.15
CA SER A 66 6.43 0.10 -2.33
C SER A 66 6.84 -1.01 -3.27
N SER A 67 6.36 -2.23 -3.03
CA SER A 67 6.47 -3.38 -3.91
C SER A 67 5.08 -3.84 -4.36
N GLY A 68 4.87 -3.90 -5.68
CA GLY A 68 3.59 -4.32 -6.27
C GLY A 68 3.78 -5.39 -7.33
N GLY A 69 3.02 -6.48 -7.23
CA GLY A 69 2.95 -7.51 -8.27
C GLY A 69 2.13 -7.04 -9.47
N PHE A 70 2.70 -7.15 -10.67
CA PHE A 70 2.05 -6.91 -11.95
C PHE A 70 2.13 -8.18 -12.82
N ALA A 71 1.46 -8.17 -13.98
CA ALA A 71 1.53 -9.28 -14.91
C ALA A 71 2.98 -9.47 -15.40
N GLY A 72 3.61 -10.57 -14.98
CA GLY A 72 4.97 -10.97 -15.36
C GLY A 72 6.11 -10.34 -14.56
N HIS A 73 5.87 -9.34 -13.71
CA HIS A 73 6.95 -8.63 -13.01
C HIS A 73 6.50 -8.02 -11.68
N VAL A 74 7.44 -7.62 -10.85
CA VAL A 74 7.24 -6.82 -9.64
C VAL A 74 7.80 -5.42 -9.85
N LYS A 75 7.02 -4.40 -9.49
CA LYS A 75 7.49 -3.01 -9.47
C LYS A 75 7.96 -2.65 -8.07
N LEU A 76 9.23 -2.33 -7.93
CA LEU A 76 9.82 -1.77 -6.71
C LEU A 76 10.03 -0.27 -6.91
N MET A 77 9.28 0.55 -6.18
CA MET A 77 9.16 1.98 -6.45
C MET A 77 9.44 2.82 -5.20
N PHE A 78 10.43 3.70 -5.30
CA PHE A 78 10.89 4.63 -4.26
C PHE A 78 10.23 6.00 -4.44
N ILE A 79 9.54 6.47 -3.40
CA ILE A 79 8.65 7.65 -3.45
C ILE A 79 9.41 8.93 -3.83
N ASN A 80 10.62 9.10 -3.30
CA ASN A 80 11.57 10.17 -3.64
C ASN A 80 12.78 9.65 -4.42
N GLY A 81 12.55 8.65 -5.29
CA GLY A 81 13.61 7.95 -6.01
C GLY A 81 14.52 8.84 -6.87
N ALA A 82 14.05 10.00 -7.34
CA ALA A 82 14.85 10.93 -8.12
C ALA A 82 16.01 11.59 -7.33
N ALA A 83 16.00 11.50 -5.99
CA ALA A 83 17.05 12.01 -5.12
C ALA A 83 18.08 10.94 -4.69
N LEU A 84 17.92 9.69 -5.16
CA LEU A 84 18.82 8.59 -4.84
C LEU A 84 20.02 8.57 -5.79
N GLU A 85 21.14 8.04 -5.31
CA GLU A 85 22.39 7.89 -6.08
C GLU A 85 22.85 6.42 -6.09
N PRO A 86 22.97 5.78 -7.27
CA PRO A 86 22.49 6.26 -8.57
C PRO A 86 20.96 6.37 -8.61
N VAL A 87 20.43 7.18 -9.51
CA VAL A 87 18.97 7.31 -9.69
C VAL A 87 18.42 6.00 -10.28
N PRO A 88 17.40 5.36 -9.66
CA PRO A 88 16.79 4.17 -10.24
C PRO A 88 16.23 4.47 -11.65
N PRO A 89 16.39 3.55 -12.61
CA PRO A 89 16.23 3.85 -14.03
C PRO A 89 14.77 4.05 -14.46
N VAL A 90 13.80 3.43 -13.77
CA VAL A 90 12.40 3.42 -14.21
C VAL A 90 11.65 4.64 -13.66
N THR A 91 11.01 5.37 -14.57
CA THR A 91 10.01 6.40 -14.21
C THR A 91 8.60 5.80 -14.33
N PRO A 92 7.88 5.62 -13.22
CA PRO A 92 6.54 5.03 -13.25
C PRO A 92 5.50 5.94 -13.89
N VAL A 93 4.67 5.39 -14.78
CA VAL A 93 3.50 6.06 -15.32
C VAL A 93 2.40 6.13 -14.24
N GLY A 94 1.84 7.32 -14.00
CA GLY A 94 0.73 7.50 -13.05
C GLY A 94 1.14 7.55 -11.56
N ARG A 95 2.44 7.60 -11.25
CA ARG A 95 2.97 7.92 -9.91
C ARG A 95 3.57 9.34 -9.92
N GLY A 96 3.84 9.90 -8.74
CA GLY A 96 4.39 11.26 -8.60
C GLY A 96 5.72 11.44 -9.35
N LYS A 97 5.98 12.68 -9.82
CA LYS A 97 7.13 13.03 -10.69
C LYS A 97 8.50 12.64 -10.11
N SER A 98 8.61 12.59 -8.78
CA SER A 98 9.86 12.27 -8.07
C SER A 98 10.06 10.77 -7.82
N THR A 99 9.06 9.93 -8.07
CA THR A 99 9.18 8.49 -7.84
C THR A 99 10.07 7.87 -8.93
N ARG A 100 10.98 6.99 -8.52
CA ARG A 100 11.80 6.15 -9.42
C ARG A 100 11.81 4.72 -8.90
N GLY A 101 12.14 3.76 -9.74
CA GLY A 101 12.21 2.38 -9.32
C GLY A 101 12.86 1.45 -10.33
N VAL A 102 12.55 0.17 -10.14
CA VAL A 102 12.94 -0.94 -11.02
C VAL A 102 11.73 -1.86 -11.24
N GLU A 103 11.76 -2.58 -12.35
CA GLU A 103 10.80 -3.64 -12.67
C GLU A 103 11.60 -4.94 -12.74
N LEU A 104 11.18 -5.93 -11.95
CA LEU A 104 11.90 -7.19 -11.73
C LEU A 104 11.06 -8.32 -12.30
N GLU A 105 11.59 -9.09 -13.24
CA GLU A 105 10.88 -10.23 -13.84
C GLU A 105 11.18 -11.53 -13.08
N THR A 106 12.35 -11.59 -12.42
CA THR A 106 12.84 -12.78 -11.71
C THR A 106 13.58 -12.46 -10.40
N VAL A 107 13.81 -13.53 -9.63
CA VAL A 107 14.92 -13.73 -8.68
C VAL A 107 16.13 -12.82 -8.91
N ASP A 108 16.79 -13.16 -10.01
CA ASP A 108 18.15 -12.77 -10.36
C ASP A 108 18.26 -11.32 -10.85
N ASP A 109 17.14 -10.67 -11.18
CA ASP A 109 17.10 -9.24 -11.49
C ASP A 109 17.29 -8.36 -10.24
N LEU A 110 17.14 -8.95 -9.05
CA LEU A 110 17.29 -8.27 -7.77
C LEU A 110 18.78 -8.09 -7.44
N ASP A 111 19.36 -6.95 -7.83
CA ASP A 111 20.65 -6.51 -7.30
C ASP A 111 20.50 -6.10 -5.82
N GLU A 112 20.67 -7.07 -4.92
CA GLU A 112 20.49 -6.90 -3.48
C GLU A 112 21.33 -5.76 -2.91
N HIS A 113 22.56 -5.58 -3.40
CA HIS A 113 23.46 -4.55 -2.90
C HIS A 113 22.97 -3.16 -3.31
N GLN A 114 22.62 -2.97 -4.58
CA GLN A 114 22.11 -1.70 -5.08
C GLN A 114 20.75 -1.35 -4.46
N ILE A 115 19.87 -2.33 -4.30
CA ILE A 115 18.53 -2.11 -3.72
C ILE A 115 18.64 -1.80 -2.22
N ALA A 116 19.50 -2.48 -1.46
CA ALA A 116 19.74 -2.15 -0.06
C ALA A 116 20.31 -0.73 0.11
N ALA A 117 21.20 -0.30 -0.79
CA ALA A 117 21.72 1.06 -0.80
C ALA A 117 20.58 2.09 -1.01
N TRP A 118 19.68 1.84 -1.97
CA TRP A 118 18.50 2.69 -2.19
C TRP A 118 17.52 2.68 -1.02
N MET A 119 17.25 1.52 -0.43
CA MET A 119 16.41 1.39 0.77
C MET A 119 16.96 2.23 1.92
N THR A 120 18.28 2.21 2.14
CA THR A 120 18.94 3.02 3.16
C THR A 120 18.80 4.51 2.85
N GLN A 121 19.16 4.93 1.63
CA GLN A 121 19.11 6.34 1.22
C GLN A 121 17.69 6.92 1.31
N VAL A 122 16.67 6.20 0.85
CA VAL A 122 15.29 6.71 0.82
C VAL A 122 14.72 6.96 2.22
N THR A 123 15.25 6.31 3.26
CA THR A 123 14.85 6.58 4.66
C THR A 123 15.41 7.89 5.22
N SER A 124 16.46 8.44 4.60
CA SER A 124 17.05 9.73 4.98
C SER A 124 16.27 10.93 4.41
N VAL A 125 15.25 10.68 3.58
CA VAL A 125 14.42 11.71 2.95
C VAL A 125 12.99 11.62 3.51
N PRO A 126 12.29 12.74 3.79
CA PRO A 126 10.91 12.70 4.27
C PRO A 126 9.99 11.89 3.32
N GLY A 127 9.45 10.77 3.82
CA GLY A 127 8.56 9.88 3.08
C GLY A 127 7.13 10.44 2.90
N LEU A 128 6.31 9.74 2.11
CA LEU A 128 4.88 10.09 1.99
C LEU A 128 4.15 9.84 3.31
N GLY A 129 3.33 10.80 3.75
CA GLY A 129 2.51 10.68 4.96
C GLY A 129 3.20 11.10 6.26
N GLY A 130 4.47 11.49 6.21
CA GLY A 130 5.18 12.09 7.34
C GLY A 130 4.53 13.39 7.81
N LYS A 131 4.40 13.55 9.13
CA LYS A 131 4.03 14.83 9.73
C LYS A 131 5.14 15.82 9.38
N LYS A 132 4.83 16.84 8.57
CA LYS A 132 5.74 17.97 8.39
C LYS A 132 5.75 18.72 9.72
N THR A 133 6.79 18.54 10.53
CA THR A 133 7.10 19.50 11.60
C THR A 133 7.52 20.80 10.93
N HIS A 134 6.52 21.63 10.60
CA HIS A 134 6.76 23.04 10.29
C HIS A 134 7.28 23.70 11.56
N ILE A 135 8.54 24.10 11.57
CA ILE A 135 9.09 24.99 12.58
C ILE A 135 9.00 26.38 11.94
N PRO A 136 8.04 27.23 12.35
CA PRO A 136 7.94 28.58 11.80
C PRO A 136 9.23 29.35 12.13
N SER A 137 9.69 30.17 11.18
CA SER A 137 10.79 31.11 11.44
C SER A 137 10.35 32.17 12.46
N PRO A 138 11.28 32.77 13.24
CA PRO A 138 10.93 33.71 14.32
C PRO A 138 10.14 34.95 13.86
N ASP A 139 10.10 35.26 12.56
CA ASP A 139 9.35 36.36 11.97
C ASP A 139 8.00 35.95 11.32
N GLU A 140 7.55 34.70 11.50
CA GLU A 140 6.26 34.22 10.97
C GLU A 140 5.13 34.46 12.01
N PRO A 141 4.10 35.29 11.70
CA PRO A 141 3.02 35.56 12.64
C PRO A 141 2.24 34.27 12.98
N SER A 142 2.15 33.95 14.27
CA SER A 142 1.66 32.65 14.80
C SER A 142 0.13 32.44 14.78
N VAL A 143 -0.61 33.15 13.93
CA VAL A 143 -2.06 32.98 13.81
C VAL A 143 -2.39 32.79 12.33
N PRO A 144 -2.99 31.66 11.91
CA PRO A 144 -3.51 31.55 10.56
C PRO A 144 -4.60 32.62 10.37
N GLU A 145 -4.41 33.54 9.43
CA GLU A 145 -5.51 34.35 8.91
C GLU A 145 -6.55 33.38 8.34
N LEU A 146 -7.70 33.29 9.01
CA LEU A 146 -8.86 32.57 8.53
C LEU A 146 -9.36 33.28 7.28
N GLU A 147 -8.96 32.81 6.09
CA GLU A 147 -9.65 33.17 4.85
C GLU A 147 -11.06 32.55 4.88
N ALA A 148 -11.99 33.31 5.44
CA ALA A 148 -13.41 33.09 5.25
C ALA A 148 -13.80 33.60 3.85
N ASP A 149 -13.79 32.71 2.85
CA ASP A 149 -14.54 32.96 1.61
C ASP A 149 -15.54 31.82 1.37
N GLN A 150 -16.75 32.06 1.88
CA GLN A 150 -17.94 31.27 1.62
C GLN A 150 -18.52 31.68 0.25
N THR A 151 -17.91 31.37 -0.90
CA THR A 151 -18.62 31.31 -2.20
C THR A 151 -17.86 30.44 -3.23
N ILE A 152 -17.63 29.15 -2.92
CA ILE A 152 -17.44 28.13 -3.97
C ILE A 152 -18.60 27.13 -3.84
N ALA A 153 -19.42 27.03 -4.89
CA ALA A 153 -20.50 26.06 -4.94
C ALA A 153 -19.91 24.63 -4.94
N PRO A 154 -20.49 23.66 -4.19
CA PRO A 154 -20.07 22.27 -4.24
C PRO A 154 -20.22 21.73 -5.67
N ARG A 155 -19.22 20.97 -6.13
CA ARG A 155 -19.30 20.23 -7.39
C ARG A 155 -20.41 19.18 -7.27
N PRO A 156 -21.39 19.11 -8.19
CA PRO A 156 -22.63 18.35 -8.05
C PRO A 156 -22.48 16.81 -8.21
N GLU A 157 -21.26 16.26 -8.13
CA GLU A 157 -20.99 14.84 -8.38
C GLU A 157 -20.72 14.01 -7.12
N GLU A 158 -20.54 14.64 -5.94
CA GLU A 158 -20.30 13.91 -4.67
C GLU A 158 -21.55 13.73 -3.78
N GLU A 159 -22.68 14.39 -4.06
CA GLU A 159 -23.88 14.34 -3.19
C GLU A 159 -24.79 13.11 -3.43
N ILE A 160 -24.70 12.45 -4.59
CA ILE A 160 -25.62 11.34 -4.94
C ILE A 160 -25.25 9.97 -4.35
N ALA A 161 -24.10 9.83 -3.67
CA ALA A 161 -23.69 8.54 -3.09
C ALA A 161 -23.94 8.43 -1.57
N ASP A 162 -24.27 9.54 -0.90
CA ASP A 162 -24.44 9.60 0.55
C ASP A 162 -25.91 9.44 0.99
N ALA A 163 -26.87 9.79 0.14
CA ALA A 163 -28.30 9.76 0.47
C ALA A 163 -28.99 8.36 0.41
N LEU A 164 -28.29 7.28 0.03
CA LEU A 164 -28.86 5.93 -0.07
C LEU A 164 -28.25 4.91 0.92
N ARG A 165 -27.41 5.34 1.87
CA ARG A 165 -26.79 4.43 2.88
C ARG A 165 -27.35 4.60 4.30
N ALA A 166 -28.20 5.60 4.54
CA ALA A 166 -28.78 5.84 5.85
C ALA A 166 -30.23 5.32 5.94
N GLU A 167 -30.41 4.00 5.85
CA GLU A 167 -31.52 3.34 6.56
C GLU A 167 -30.93 2.19 7.39
N PRO A 168 -30.95 2.29 8.73
CA PRO A 168 -30.53 1.20 9.60
C PRO A 168 -31.60 0.10 9.60
N ASP A 169 -31.23 -1.09 9.14
CA ASP A 169 -32.03 -2.30 9.28
C ASP A 169 -32.05 -2.71 10.76
N LEU A 170 -33.17 -2.43 11.42
CA LEU A 170 -33.47 -2.86 12.79
C LEU A 170 -34.39 -4.07 12.72
N GLU A 171 -33.85 -5.28 12.54
CA GLU A 171 -34.65 -6.49 12.75
C GLU A 171 -33.85 -7.57 13.53
N ASP A 172 -34.35 -7.87 14.73
CA ASP A 172 -33.88 -8.95 15.61
C ASP A 172 -34.52 -10.27 15.16
N HIS A 173 -33.68 -11.25 14.83
CA HIS A 173 -34.11 -12.63 14.64
C HIS A 173 -33.17 -13.59 15.36
N SER A 174 -33.15 -13.47 16.68
CA SER A 174 -32.83 -14.61 17.54
C SER A 174 -34.02 -15.59 17.56
N GLU A 175 -33.71 -16.90 17.52
CA GLU A 175 -34.59 -18.08 17.67
C GLU A 175 -35.18 -18.74 16.40
N HIS A 176 -34.52 -19.79 15.87
CA HIS A 176 -35.07 -21.16 15.88
C HIS A 176 -34.13 -22.22 15.24
N ARG A 177 -33.57 -23.06 16.12
CA ARG A 177 -33.58 -24.55 16.06
C ARG A 177 -32.92 -25.28 14.88
N VAL A 178 -31.73 -25.82 15.19
CA VAL A 178 -31.19 -27.17 14.91
C VAL A 178 -31.93 -28.03 13.85
N LYS A 179 -31.19 -28.44 12.81
CA LYS A 179 -31.23 -29.82 12.27
C LYS A 179 -29.97 -30.14 11.45
N THR A 180 -29.17 -31.07 11.98
CA THR A 180 -28.05 -31.77 11.34
C THR A 180 -28.54 -32.61 10.15
N PRO A 181 -27.86 -32.62 8.99
CA PRO A 181 -28.09 -33.65 7.97
C PRO A 181 -27.25 -34.91 8.27
N PRO A 182 -27.77 -36.14 8.06
CA PRO A 182 -26.98 -37.35 8.22
C PRO A 182 -26.07 -37.62 7.01
N VAL A 183 -24.96 -38.29 7.32
CA VAL A 183 -23.93 -38.80 6.43
C VAL A 183 -24.49 -39.89 5.49
N SER A 184 -24.23 -39.80 4.18
CA SER A 184 -24.47 -40.90 3.24
C SER A 184 -23.25 -41.81 3.19
N GLU A 185 -23.38 -42.99 3.81
CA GLU A 185 -22.47 -44.11 3.64
C GLU A 185 -22.65 -44.77 2.26
N ARG A 186 -21.51 -45.26 1.74
CA ARG A 186 -21.39 -46.02 0.49
C ARG A 186 -21.77 -47.49 0.69
N LYS A 187 -22.39 -48.11 -0.33
CA LYS A 187 -22.14 -49.46 -0.92
C LYS A 187 -23.46 -50.00 -1.50
N SER A 188 -23.59 -50.35 -2.78
CA SER A 188 -22.98 -51.45 -3.56
C SER A 188 -23.84 -52.73 -3.52
N LEU A 189 -24.19 -53.25 -4.73
CA LEU A 189 -24.72 -54.58 -5.08
C LEU A 189 -26.14 -54.89 -4.55
N ASP A 190 -27.10 -55.48 -5.27
CA ASP A 190 -27.17 -56.27 -6.51
C ASP A 190 -28.51 -55.94 -7.21
#